data_AF-A0A367GKC3-F1
#
_entry.id   AF-A0A367GKC3-F1
#
_cell.length_a   1.000
_cell.length_b   1.000
_cell.length_c   1.000
_cell.angle_alpha   90.00
_cell.angle_beta   90.00
_cell.angle_gamma   90.00
#
_symmetry.space_group_name_H-M   'P 1'
#
loop_
_entity.id
_entity.type
_entity.pdbx_description
1 polymer ?
#
loop_
_entity_poly.entity_id
_entity_poly.type
_entity_poly.pdbx_seq_one_letter_code
_entity_poly.pdbx_strand_id
1 'polypeptide(L)'
;MSKYNRFAKDLDAAFKTSRDAYAKAYSQYAQAERAAKDAQRRAPDDTNYSYALRKAETEVERVEKKELFEEVRKNVWSVFNSKRAELRAELEKAIAADCITDPAALDTNAVYLLDSGTMTAADYAAFAEKYDGNSTMLKLVAARAHAAAESAEPKERAALNQVYSDCKDGNSAIMRLWDDISHVANRCSGQRYEGCNDSPAVIVEMGEKWEELSANVIENF
;
A
#
# COMPACT_ATOMS: atom_id res chain seq x y z
N MET A 1 -19.50 -2.80 6.56
CA MET A 1 -18.58 -3.45 5.60
C MET A 1 -19.07 -3.16 4.19
N SER A 2 -18.23 -2.49 3.41
CA SER A 2 -18.54 -2.17 2.02
C SER A 2 -18.62 -3.43 1.15
N LYS A 3 -19.29 -3.32 0.01
CA LYS A 3 -19.25 -4.35 -1.04
C LYS A 3 -17.84 -4.56 -1.60
N TYR A 4 -16.93 -3.60 -1.41
CA TYR A 4 -15.54 -3.66 -1.84
C TYR A 4 -14.60 -4.32 -0.82
N ASN A 5 -15.07 -4.70 0.38
CA ASN A 5 -14.23 -5.25 1.44
C ASN A 5 -13.42 -6.51 1.02
N ARG A 6 -13.88 -7.24 0.00
CA ARG A 6 -13.09 -8.32 -0.61
C ARG A 6 -11.68 -7.85 -1.01
N PHE A 7 -11.54 -6.66 -1.58
CA PHE A 7 -10.24 -6.17 -2.06
C PHE A 7 -9.24 -5.97 -0.91
N ALA A 8 -9.68 -5.40 0.22
CA ALA A 8 -8.84 -5.26 1.40
C ALA A 8 -8.42 -6.62 1.98
N LYS A 9 -9.34 -7.58 2.05
CA LYS A 9 -9.05 -8.95 2.53
C LYS A 9 -8.07 -9.69 1.62
N ASP A 10 -8.24 -9.56 0.30
CA ASP A 10 -7.35 -10.18 -0.68
C ASP A 10 -5.95 -9.56 -0.62
N LEU A 11 -5.85 -8.24 -0.39
CA LEU A 11 -4.57 -7.56 -0.17
C LEU A 11 -3.91 -7.98 1.14
N ASP A 12 -4.67 -8.08 2.23
CA ASP A 12 -4.21 -8.57 3.54
C ASP A 12 -3.62 -9.99 3.44
N ALA A 13 -4.33 -10.90 2.78
CA ALA A 13 -3.86 -12.26 2.55
C ALA A 13 -2.58 -12.29 1.70
N ALA A 14 -2.51 -11.48 0.64
CA ALA A 14 -1.32 -11.37 -0.21
C ALA A 14 -0.12 -10.83 0.58
N PHE A 15 -0.32 -9.79 1.40
CA PHE A 15 0.72 -9.21 2.22
C PHE A 15 1.26 -10.22 3.24
N LYS A 16 0.38 -10.87 4.00
CA LYS A 16 0.77 -11.89 5.00
C LYS A 16 1.55 -13.04 4.38
N THR A 17 1.12 -13.52 3.21
CA THR A 17 1.84 -14.57 2.46
C THR A 17 3.27 -14.13 2.12
N SER A 18 3.44 -12.91 1.61
CA SER A 18 4.75 -12.36 1.26
C SER A 18 5.62 -12.10 2.49
N ARG A 19 5.04 -11.54 3.56
CA ARG A 19 5.70 -11.31 4.85
C ARG A 19 6.22 -12.61 5.43
N ASP A 20 5.39 -13.65 5.50
CA ASP A 20 5.74 -14.92 6.12
C ASP A 20 6.84 -15.64 5.33
N ALA A 21 6.80 -15.58 3.99
CA ALA A 21 7.87 -16.09 3.14
C ALA A 21 9.20 -15.35 3.38
N TYR A 22 9.16 -14.02 3.46
CA TYR A 22 10.33 -13.18 3.78
C TYR A 22 10.91 -13.51 5.16
N ALA A 23 10.07 -13.50 6.19
CA ALA A 23 10.46 -13.76 7.58
C ALA A 23 11.05 -15.16 7.75
N LYS A 24 10.44 -16.18 7.11
CA LYS A 24 10.95 -17.55 7.12
C LYS A 24 12.35 -17.61 6.51
N ALA A 25 12.56 -17.06 5.31
CA ALA A 25 13.86 -17.08 4.65
C ALA A 25 14.92 -16.33 5.46
N TYR A 26 14.57 -15.16 6.01
CA TYR A 26 15.48 -14.40 6.86
C TYR A 26 15.84 -15.16 8.15
N SER A 27 14.88 -15.82 8.80
CA SER A 27 15.13 -16.60 10.02
C SER A 27 16.13 -17.74 9.79
N GLN A 28 16.06 -18.41 8.64
CA GLN A 28 16.99 -19.47 8.25
C GLN A 28 18.40 -18.92 8.01
N TYR A 29 18.51 -17.80 7.30
CA TYR A 29 19.79 -17.13 7.10
C TYR A 29 20.40 -16.65 8.43
N ALA A 30 19.60 -16.02 9.31
CA ALA A 30 20.06 -15.53 10.60
C ALA A 30 20.53 -16.67 11.53
N GLN A 31 19.87 -17.82 11.49
CA GLN A 31 20.31 -19.02 12.21
C GLN A 31 21.64 -19.55 11.67
N ALA A 32 21.78 -19.68 10.34
CA ALA A 32 23.02 -20.13 9.73
C ALA A 32 24.19 -19.16 9.99
N GLU A 33 23.93 -17.85 9.99
CA GLU A 33 24.94 -16.84 10.34
C GLU A 33 25.42 -16.96 11.79
N ARG A 34 24.50 -17.23 12.74
CA ARG A 34 24.86 -17.48 14.15
C ARG A 34 25.65 -18.79 14.28
N ALA A 35 25.22 -19.87 13.63
CA ALA A 35 25.92 -21.15 13.65
C ALA A 35 27.36 -21.03 13.13
N ALA A 36 27.56 -20.31 12.01
CA ALA A 36 28.89 -20.06 11.45
C ALA A 36 29.77 -19.20 12.36
N LYS A 37 29.19 -18.21 13.07
CA LYS A 37 29.91 -17.41 14.07
C LYS A 37 30.31 -18.25 15.29
N ASP A 38 29.41 -19.10 15.78
CA ASP A 38 29.66 -19.98 16.92
C ASP A 38 30.69 -21.06 16.57
N ALA A 39 30.69 -21.58 15.35
CA ALA A 39 31.66 -22.55 14.87
C ALA A 39 33.11 -22.02 14.82
N GLN A 40 33.32 -20.69 14.87
CA GLN A 40 34.67 -20.11 15.04
C GLN A 40 35.26 -20.37 16.43
N ARG A 41 34.42 -20.71 17.42
CA ARG A 41 34.86 -21.09 18.76
C ARG A 41 35.14 -22.57 18.78
N ARG A 42 36.22 -22.94 19.45
CA ARG A 42 36.61 -24.33 19.63
C ARG A 42 35.83 -24.92 20.81
N ALA A 43 35.23 -26.09 20.60
CA ALA A 43 34.57 -26.87 21.64
C ALA A 43 35.60 -27.61 22.49
N PRO A 44 35.29 -27.94 23.76
CA PRO A 44 36.23 -28.62 24.66
C PRO A 44 36.75 -29.96 24.15
N ASP A 45 35.98 -30.65 23.31
CA ASP A 45 36.24 -31.98 22.75
C ASP A 45 36.71 -31.95 21.28
N ASP A 46 36.98 -30.75 20.73
CA ASP A 46 37.36 -30.61 19.32
C ASP A 46 38.78 -31.12 19.02
N THR A 47 38.84 -32.16 18.20
CA THR A 47 40.04 -32.45 17.40
C THR A 47 40.28 -31.36 16.36
N ASN A 48 41.51 -31.24 15.84
CA ASN A 48 41.80 -30.29 14.75
C ASN A 48 40.93 -30.56 13.51
N TYR A 49 40.62 -31.83 13.24
CA TYR A 49 39.81 -32.25 12.11
C TYR A 49 38.33 -31.88 12.31
N SER A 50 37.72 -32.23 13.45
CA SER A 50 36.31 -31.94 13.74
C SER A 50 36.04 -30.42 13.79
N TYR A 51 36.97 -29.65 14.33
CA TYR A 51 36.90 -28.18 14.32
C TYR A 51 36.92 -27.61 12.90
N ALA A 52 37.87 -28.04 12.07
CA ALA A 52 37.98 -27.57 10.70
C ALA A 52 36.76 -27.96 9.85
N LEU A 53 36.26 -29.19 10.05
CA LEU A 53 35.07 -29.69 9.36
C LEU A 53 33.82 -28.87 9.73
N ARG A 54 33.53 -28.70 11.04
CA ARG A 54 32.37 -27.92 11.51
C ARG A 54 32.38 -26.49 10.96
N LYS A 55 33.56 -25.84 10.95
CA LYS A 55 33.71 -24.49 10.40
C LYS A 55 33.42 -24.45 8.90
N ALA A 56 33.87 -25.45 8.14
CA ALA A 56 33.60 -25.52 6.71
C ALA A 56 32.11 -25.77 6.42
N GLU A 57 31.50 -26.73 7.11
CA GLU A 57 30.08 -27.09 6.94
C GLU A 57 29.14 -25.92 7.24
N THR A 58 29.35 -25.25 8.38
CA THR A 58 28.53 -24.09 8.77
C THR A 58 28.72 -22.88 7.85
N GLU A 59 29.91 -22.71 7.27
CA GLU A 59 30.14 -21.65 6.28
C GLU A 59 29.46 -21.94 4.94
N VAL A 60 29.48 -23.20 4.48
CA VAL A 60 28.71 -23.64 3.30
C VAL A 60 27.22 -23.37 3.52
N GLU A 61 26.67 -23.82 4.65
CA GLU A 61 25.26 -23.59 4.98
C GLU A 61 24.93 -22.09 5.06
N ARG A 62 25.79 -21.27 5.66
CA ARG A 62 25.61 -19.80 5.72
C ARG A 62 25.52 -19.19 4.33
N VAL A 63 26.37 -19.59 3.40
CA VAL A 63 26.37 -19.08 2.02
C VAL A 63 25.09 -19.52 1.30
N GLU A 64 24.73 -20.80 1.37
CA GLU A 64 23.51 -21.33 0.75
C GLU A 64 22.25 -20.60 1.27
N LYS A 65 22.10 -20.44 2.60
CA LYS A 65 20.95 -19.73 3.17
C LYS A 65 20.95 -18.24 2.81
N LYS A 66 22.12 -17.62 2.65
CA LYS A 66 22.22 -16.23 2.20
C LYS A 66 21.72 -16.07 0.78
N GLU A 67 22.13 -16.96 -0.13
CA GLU A 67 21.69 -16.93 -1.53
C GLU A 67 20.18 -17.12 -1.65
N LEU A 68 19.63 -18.12 -0.96
CA LEU A 68 18.18 -18.34 -0.90
C LEU A 68 17.43 -17.12 -0.34
N PHE A 69 17.95 -16.49 0.71
CA PHE A 69 17.35 -15.30 1.28
C PHE A 69 17.38 -14.11 0.31
N GLU A 70 18.49 -13.88 -0.39
CA GLU A 70 18.59 -12.81 -1.38
C GLU A 70 17.66 -13.04 -2.58
N GLU A 71 17.45 -14.29 -3.00
CA GLU A 71 16.47 -14.63 -4.03
C GLU A 71 15.04 -14.31 -3.57
N VAL A 72 14.66 -14.77 -2.37
CA VAL A 72 13.35 -14.47 -1.78
C VAL A 72 13.16 -12.96 -1.65
N ARG A 73 14.16 -12.25 -1.13
CA ARG A 73 14.14 -10.78 -0.94
C ARG A 73 13.88 -10.03 -2.25
N LYS A 74 14.47 -10.46 -3.36
CA LYS A 74 14.27 -9.85 -4.68
C LYS A 74 12.87 -10.12 -5.24
N ASN A 75 12.35 -11.33 -5.03
CA ASN A 75 11.13 -11.78 -5.70
C ASN A 75 9.84 -11.50 -4.92
N VAL A 76 9.85 -11.68 -3.61
CA VAL A 76 8.62 -11.73 -2.79
C VAL A 76 7.83 -10.42 -2.82
N TRP A 77 8.53 -9.28 -2.81
CA TRP A 77 7.89 -7.97 -2.88
C TRP A 77 7.47 -7.62 -4.31
N SER A 78 8.21 -8.08 -5.33
CA SER A 78 7.78 -7.93 -6.73
C SER A 78 6.44 -8.63 -6.97
N VAL A 79 6.31 -9.88 -6.50
CA VAL A 79 5.06 -10.65 -6.58
C VAL A 79 3.91 -9.95 -5.85
N PHE A 80 4.16 -9.46 -4.63
CA PHE A 80 3.16 -8.69 -3.87
C PHE A 80 2.72 -7.42 -4.62
N ASN A 81 3.67 -6.66 -5.17
CA ASN A 81 3.38 -5.42 -5.88
C ASN A 81 2.55 -5.65 -7.14
N SER A 82 2.84 -6.72 -7.89
CA SER A 82 2.00 -7.13 -9.02
C SER A 82 0.57 -7.46 -8.58
N LYS A 83 0.40 -8.21 -7.49
CA LYS A 83 -0.93 -8.55 -6.98
C LYS A 83 -1.69 -7.32 -6.48
N ARG A 84 -1.01 -6.41 -5.79
CA ARG A 84 -1.59 -5.14 -5.36
C ARG A 84 -2.06 -4.29 -6.55
N ALA A 85 -1.25 -4.18 -7.60
CA ALA A 85 -1.63 -3.43 -8.80
C ALA A 85 -2.85 -4.04 -9.52
N GLU A 86 -2.91 -5.37 -9.61
CA GLU A 86 -4.06 -6.11 -10.15
C GLU A 86 -5.34 -5.81 -9.34
N LEU A 87 -5.27 -5.95 -8.00
CA LEU A 87 -6.41 -5.69 -7.12
C LEU A 87 -6.88 -4.23 -7.19
N ARG A 88 -5.96 -3.27 -7.29
CA ARG A 88 -6.30 -1.85 -7.48
C ARG A 88 -7.08 -1.64 -8.77
N ALA A 89 -6.61 -2.19 -9.88
CA ALA A 89 -7.27 -2.04 -11.18
C ALA A 89 -8.66 -2.69 -11.18
N GLU A 90 -8.82 -3.84 -10.51
CA GLU A 90 -10.13 -4.48 -10.34
C GLU A 90 -11.08 -3.64 -9.47
N LEU A 91 -10.57 -3.04 -8.38
CA LEU A 91 -11.33 -2.13 -7.53
C LEU A 91 -11.79 -0.89 -8.29
N GLU A 92 -10.89 -0.25 -9.03
CA GLU A 92 -11.19 0.91 -9.88
C GLU A 92 -12.28 0.57 -10.90
N LYS A 93 -12.19 -0.61 -11.53
CA LYS A 93 -13.21 -1.10 -12.47
C LYS A 93 -14.56 -1.35 -11.80
N ALA A 94 -14.56 -1.94 -10.61
CA ALA A 94 -15.79 -2.20 -9.84
C ALA A 94 -16.46 -0.89 -9.44
N ILE A 95 -15.69 0.07 -8.91
CA ILE A 95 -16.18 1.41 -8.58
C ILE A 95 -16.74 2.09 -9.84
N ALA A 96 -16.01 2.09 -10.95
CA ALA A 96 -16.47 2.71 -12.19
C ALA A 96 -17.79 2.13 -12.70
N ALA A 97 -17.98 0.80 -12.60
CA ALA A 97 -19.22 0.12 -12.99
C ALA A 97 -20.41 0.52 -12.08
N ASP A 98 -20.15 0.79 -10.82
CA ASP A 98 -21.14 1.21 -9.84
C ASP A 98 -21.41 2.73 -9.85
N CYS A 99 -20.48 3.50 -10.43
CA CYS A 99 -20.51 4.95 -10.54
C CYS A 99 -21.24 5.44 -11.80
N ILE A 100 -22.27 4.71 -12.24
CA ILE A 100 -23.19 5.19 -13.28
C ILE A 100 -23.95 6.38 -12.70
N THR A 101 -24.04 7.47 -13.47
CA THR A 101 -24.75 8.68 -13.05
C THR A 101 -26.19 8.33 -12.67
N ASP A 102 -26.51 8.47 -11.39
CA ASP A 102 -27.85 8.31 -10.84
C ASP A 102 -28.47 9.70 -10.57
N PRO A 103 -29.49 10.12 -11.34
CA PRO A 103 -30.20 11.38 -11.09
C PRO A 103 -30.84 11.47 -9.71
N ALA A 104 -31.23 10.34 -9.10
CA ALA A 104 -31.82 10.33 -7.76
C ALA A 104 -30.80 10.66 -6.66
N ALA A 105 -29.50 10.53 -6.95
CA ALA A 105 -28.42 10.90 -6.05
C ALA A 105 -28.11 12.41 -6.06
N LEU A 106 -28.80 13.23 -6.87
CA LEU A 106 -28.57 14.67 -6.93
C LEU A 106 -29.12 15.39 -5.70
N ASP A 107 -28.27 16.18 -5.04
CA ASP A 107 -28.72 17.23 -4.13
C ASP A 107 -28.98 18.49 -4.96
N THR A 108 -30.27 18.80 -5.21
CA THR A 108 -30.66 19.92 -6.06
C THR A 108 -30.18 21.27 -5.51
N ASN A 109 -30.16 21.45 -4.19
CA ASN A 109 -29.67 22.70 -3.57
C ASN A 109 -28.17 22.88 -3.80
N ALA A 110 -27.43 21.78 -3.75
CA ALA A 110 -26.01 21.77 -4.03
C ALA A 110 -25.71 22.11 -5.50
N VAL A 111 -26.51 21.59 -6.44
CA VAL A 111 -26.40 21.93 -7.86
C VAL A 111 -26.64 23.42 -8.09
N TYR A 112 -27.63 24.03 -7.43
CA TYR A 112 -27.85 25.47 -7.52
C TYR A 112 -26.63 26.30 -7.07
N LEU A 113 -25.93 25.87 -6.01
CA LEU A 113 -24.72 26.56 -5.57
C LEU A 113 -23.55 26.33 -6.54
N LEU A 114 -23.40 25.12 -7.07
CA LEU A 114 -22.37 24.80 -8.08
C LEU A 114 -22.56 25.62 -9.36
N ASP A 115 -23.82 25.93 -9.71
CA ASP A 115 -24.17 26.71 -10.90
C ASP A 115 -24.15 28.23 -10.67
N SER A 116 -23.98 28.70 -9.43
CA SER A 116 -24.02 30.14 -9.10
C SER A 116 -22.82 30.92 -9.65
N GLY A 117 -21.72 30.24 -9.95
CA GLY A 117 -20.45 30.86 -10.34
C GLY A 117 -19.73 31.60 -9.21
N THR A 118 -20.19 31.49 -7.97
CA THR A 118 -19.60 32.20 -6.81
C THR A 118 -18.65 31.34 -5.98
N MET A 119 -18.52 30.05 -6.32
CA MET A 119 -17.72 29.09 -5.55
C MET A 119 -16.22 29.25 -5.81
N THR A 120 -15.46 29.25 -4.72
CA THR A 120 -14.00 29.17 -4.73
C THR A 120 -13.53 27.72 -4.75
N ALA A 121 -12.24 27.49 -5.01
CA ALA A 121 -11.61 26.18 -4.91
C ALA A 121 -11.82 25.52 -3.54
N ALA A 122 -11.81 26.31 -2.47
CA ALA A 122 -12.07 25.83 -1.11
C ALA A 122 -13.52 25.34 -0.95
N ASP A 123 -14.49 26.02 -1.56
CA ASP A 123 -15.89 25.59 -1.53
C ASP A 123 -16.08 24.28 -2.32
N TYR A 124 -15.44 24.16 -3.49
CA TYR A 124 -15.47 22.91 -4.27
C TYR A 124 -14.82 21.75 -3.50
N ALA A 125 -13.71 21.98 -2.81
CA ALA A 125 -13.08 20.97 -1.96
C ALA A 125 -13.99 20.53 -0.80
N ALA A 126 -14.66 21.47 -0.12
CA ALA A 126 -15.63 21.16 0.92
C ALA A 126 -16.84 20.36 0.38
N PHE A 127 -17.27 20.65 -0.85
CA PHE A 127 -18.30 19.87 -1.53
C PHE A 127 -17.82 18.45 -1.84
N ALA A 128 -16.59 18.28 -2.33
CA ALA A 128 -16.01 16.97 -2.56
C ALA A 128 -15.99 16.13 -1.28
N GLU A 129 -15.62 16.72 -0.14
CA GLU A 129 -15.67 16.05 1.17
C GLU A 129 -17.10 15.68 1.58
N LYS A 130 -18.06 16.60 1.44
CA LYS A 130 -19.47 16.35 1.77
C LYS A 130 -20.06 15.19 0.96
N TYR A 131 -19.65 15.06 -0.30
CA TYR A 131 -20.20 14.09 -1.25
C TYR A 131 -19.28 12.92 -1.57
N ASP A 132 -18.29 12.63 -0.73
CA ASP A 132 -17.30 11.57 -0.96
C ASP A 132 -17.88 10.15 -1.21
N GLY A 133 -19.12 9.90 -0.77
CA GLY A 133 -19.86 8.67 -1.04
C GLY A 133 -20.81 8.73 -2.24
N ASN A 134 -20.86 9.85 -2.96
CA ASN A 134 -21.81 10.13 -4.03
C ASN A 134 -21.09 10.46 -5.33
N SER A 135 -20.86 9.42 -6.13
CA SER A 135 -20.12 9.54 -7.40
C SER A 135 -20.75 10.53 -8.38
N THR A 136 -22.08 10.58 -8.45
CA THR A 136 -22.79 11.56 -9.30
C THR A 136 -22.42 12.99 -8.90
N MET A 137 -22.47 13.30 -7.60
CA MET A 137 -22.14 14.62 -7.09
C MET A 137 -20.65 14.93 -7.24
N LEU A 138 -19.75 13.98 -6.99
CA LEU A 138 -18.31 14.18 -7.19
C LEU A 138 -17.96 14.51 -8.66
N LYS A 139 -18.55 13.79 -9.62
CA LYS A 139 -18.36 14.08 -11.04
C LYS A 139 -18.88 15.46 -11.43
N LEU A 140 -20.00 15.91 -10.82
CA LEU A 140 -20.50 17.26 -11.00
C LEU A 140 -19.59 18.32 -10.40
N VAL A 141 -19.12 18.11 -9.16
CA VAL A 141 -18.13 18.97 -8.51
C VAL A 141 -16.88 19.09 -9.37
N ALA A 142 -16.37 17.98 -9.91
CA ALA A 142 -15.22 17.97 -10.81
C ALA A 142 -15.45 18.80 -12.07
N ALA A 143 -16.57 18.57 -12.77
CA ALA A 143 -16.90 19.27 -14.00
C ALA A 143 -17.04 20.78 -13.78
N ARG A 144 -17.65 21.19 -12.66
CA ARG A 144 -17.85 22.60 -12.32
C ARG A 144 -16.57 23.28 -11.85
N ALA A 145 -15.74 22.58 -11.06
CA ALA A 145 -14.41 23.07 -10.69
C ALA A 145 -13.52 23.29 -11.94
N HIS A 146 -13.54 22.34 -12.88
CA HIS A 146 -12.79 22.48 -14.14
C HIS A 146 -13.27 23.68 -14.97
N ALA A 147 -14.59 23.89 -15.08
CA ALA A 147 -15.13 25.05 -15.78
C ALA A 147 -14.76 26.38 -15.10
N ALA A 148 -14.81 26.44 -13.77
CA ALA A 148 -14.38 27.62 -13.01
C ALA A 148 -12.88 27.93 -13.18
N ALA A 149 -12.05 26.90 -13.40
CA ALA A 149 -10.60 27.06 -13.57
C ALA A 149 -10.23 27.84 -14.85
N GLU A 150 -11.08 27.83 -15.88
CA GLU A 150 -10.81 28.48 -17.17
C GLU A 150 -10.63 30.00 -17.00
N SER A 151 -11.46 30.63 -16.17
CA SER A 151 -11.48 32.09 -15.96
C SER A 151 -10.76 32.55 -14.68
N ALA A 152 -10.25 31.62 -13.86
CA ALA A 152 -9.65 31.93 -12.56
C ALA A 152 -8.20 32.46 -12.64
N GLU A 153 -7.75 33.17 -11.62
CA GLU A 153 -6.34 33.58 -11.46
C GLU A 153 -5.42 32.35 -11.26
N PRO A 154 -4.11 32.41 -11.57
CA PRO A 154 -3.23 31.24 -11.60
C PRO A 154 -3.23 30.37 -10.33
N LYS A 155 -3.23 30.99 -9.15
CA LYS A 155 -3.25 30.27 -7.86
C LYS A 155 -4.56 29.52 -7.65
N GLU A 156 -5.68 30.19 -7.96
CA GLU A 156 -7.02 29.62 -7.82
C GLU A 156 -7.26 28.51 -8.86
N ARG A 157 -6.83 28.74 -10.10
CA ARG A 157 -6.86 27.74 -11.18
C ARG A 157 -6.14 26.46 -10.80
N ALA A 158 -4.95 26.57 -10.19
CA ALA A 158 -4.20 25.40 -9.74
C ALA A 158 -4.97 24.59 -8.69
N ALA A 159 -5.59 25.27 -7.71
CA ALA A 159 -6.41 24.62 -6.68
C ALA A 159 -7.67 23.97 -7.27
N LEU A 160 -8.35 24.63 -8.21
CA LEU A 160 -9.52 24.08 -8.91
C LEU A 160 -9.18 22.83 -9.73
N ASN A 161 -8.04 22.86 -10.43
CA ASN A 161 -7.56 21.71 -11.21
C ASN A 161 -7.19 20.52 -10.30
N GLN A 162 -6.74 20.77 -9.07
CA GLN A 162 -6.54 19.72 -8.08
C GLN A 162 -7.88 19.07 -7.71
N VAL A 163 -8.89 19.87 -7.35
CA VAL A 163 -10.23 19.34 -7.02
C VAL A 163 -10.83 18.55 -8.19
N TYR A 164 -10.70 19.05 -9.42
CA TYR A 164 -11.08 18.31 -10.62
C TYR A 164 -10.38 16.95 -10.69
N SER A 165 -9.07 16.92 -10.51
CA SER A 165 -8.28 15.68 -10.58
C SER A 165 -8.70 14.66 -9.53
N ASP A 166 -9.03 15.13 -8.33
CA ASP A 166 -9.45 14.27 -7.20
C ASP A 166 -10.87 13.72 -7.41
N CYS A 167 -11.76 14.47 -8.08
CA CYS A 167 -13.18 14.14 -8.17
C CYS A 167 -13.64 13.58 -9.53
N LYS A 168 -12.89 13.79 -10.62
CA LYS A 168 -13.32 13.50 -12.01
C LYS A 168 -13.78 12.07 -12.25
N ASP A 169 -13.17 11.12 -11.55
CA ASP A 169 -13.48 9.69 -11.69
C ASP A 169 -14.61 9.27 -10.74
N GLY A 170 -15.18 10.20 -9.97
CA GLY A 170 -16.11 9.91 -8.88
C GLY A 170 -15.44 9.16 -7.74
N ASN A 171 -14.15 9.47 -7.52
CA ASN A 171 -13.26 8.71 -6.67
C ASN A 171 -13.77 8.72 -5.22
N SER A 172 -14.09 7.53 -4.71
CA SER A 172 -14.82 7.37 -3.45
C SER A 172 -13.88 7.20 -2.24
N ALA A 173 -14.42 7.39 -1.03
CA ALA A 173 -13.80 7.02 0.25
C ALA A 173 -12.95 5.74 0.20
N ILE A 174 -13.42 4.75 -0.56
CA ILE A 174 -12.83 3.41 -0.70
C ILE A 174 -11.45 3.46 -1.35
N MET A 175 -11.22 4.34 -2.33
CA MET A 175 -9.92 4.47 -2.97
C MET A 175 -8.89 5.13 -2.04
N ARG A 176 -9.35 6.02 -1.15
CA ARG A 176 -8.49 6.57 -0.08
C ARG A 176 -8.11 5.49 0.93
N LEU A 177 -9.06 4.67 1.35
CA LEU A 177 -8.78 3.51 2.21
C LEU A 177 -7.83 2.52 1.53
N TRP A 178 -7.93 2.32 0.21
CA TRP A 178 -7.00 1.51 -0.56
C TRP A 178 -5.58 2.08 -0.57
N ASP A 179 -5.45 3.40 -0.75
CA ASP A 179 -4.16 4.09 -0.70
C ASP A 179 -3.56 4.01 0.71
N ASP A 180 -4.37 4.18 1.76
CA ASP A 180 -3.95 4.07 3.16
C ASP A 180 -3.38 2.68 3.48
N ILE A 181 -4.09 1.60 3.17
CA ILE A 181 -3.59 0.23 3.40
C ILE A 181 -2.35 -0.07 2.53
N SER A 182 -2.27 0.52 1.33
CA SER A 182 -1.10 0.40 0.45
C SER A 182 0.13 1.10 1.04
N HIS A 183 -0.05 2.25 1.70
CA HIS A 183 0.99 2.94 2.44
C HIS A 183 1.47 2.15 3.66
N VAL A 184 0.55 1.54 4.41
CA VAL A 184 0.90 0.61 5.50
C VAL A 184 1.73 -0.56 4.96
N ALA A 185 1.34 -1.14 3.82
CA ALA A 185 2.07 -2.25 3.21
C ALA A 185 3.50 -1.84 2.83
N ASN A 186 3.68 -0.66 2.23
CA ASN A 186 5.01 -0.13 1.90
C ASN A 186 5.89 0.08 3.15
N ARG A 187 5.29 0.49 4.27
CA ARG A 187 6.00 0.63 5.54
C ARG A 187 6.44 -0.73 6.09
N CYS A 188 5.54 -1.70 6.09
CA CYS A 188 5.80 -3.04 6.61
C CYS A 188 6.71 -3.89 5.69
N SER A 189 6.84 -3.54 4.41
CA SER A 189 7.74 -4.23 3.46
C SER A 189 9.10 -3.56 3.27
N GLY A 190 9.38 -2.43 3.95
CA GLY A 190 10.62 -1.66 3.76
C GLY A 190 10.68 -0.90 2.42
N GLN A 191 9.53 -0.63 1.80
CA GLN A 191 9.39 0.06 0.51
C GLN A 191 8.86 1.49 0.66
N ARG A 192 9.17 2.18 1.77
CA ARG A 192 8.61 3.51 2.11
C ARG A 192 8.92 4.60 1.08
N TYR A 193 10.11 4.54 0.48
CA TYR A 193 10.57 5.45 -0.57
C TYR A 193 11.60 4.75 -1.45
N GLU A 194 11.84 5.28 -2.65
CA GLU A 194 12.82 4.74 -3.58
C GLU A 194 14.23 4.77 -2.96
N GLY A 195 14.94 3.64 -3.00
CA GLY A 195 16.26 3.51 -2.38
C GLY A 195 16.25 3.26 -0.86
N CYS A 196 15.08 3.03 -0.24
CA CYS A 196 15.02 2.56 1.14
C CYS A 196 15.75 1.22 1.28
N ASN A 197 16.74 1.18 2.19
CA ASN A 197 17.59 0.03 2.46
C ASN A 197 17.42 -0.42 3.92
N ASP A 198 16.17 -0.54 4.38
CA ASP A 198 15.88 -1.09 5.70
C ASP A 198 16.54 -2.46 5.85
N SER A 199 17.16 -2.70 7.00
CA SER A 199 17.81 -3.99 7.25
C SER A 199 16.75 -5.10 7.28
N PRO A 200 17.10 -6.34 6.88
CA PRO A 200 16.15 -7.45 6.92
C PRO A 200 15.48 -7.67 8.28
N ALA A 201 16.21 -7.45 9.39
CA ALA A 201 15.66 -7.52 10.74
C ALA A 201 14.55 -6.48 10.96
N VAL A 202 14.77 -5.24 10.53
CA VAL A 202 13.79 -4.15 10.64
C VAL A 202 12.55 -4.44 9.78
N ILE A 203 12.72 -5.03 8.59
CA ILE A 203 11.60 -5.40 7.73
C ILE A 203 10.74 -6.48 8.40
N VAL A 204 11.35 -7.49 9.02
CA VAL A 204 10.59 -8.50 9.78
C VAL A 204 9.85 -7.88 10.95
N GLU A 205 10.50 -7.05 11.76
CA GLU A 205 9.87 -6.36 12.90
C GLU A 205 8.70 -5.46 12.46
N MET A 206 8.86 -4.73 11.35
CA MET A 206 7.78 -3.90 10.81
C MET A 206 6.65 -4.75 10.21
N GLY A 207 6.96 -5.90 9.62
CA GLY A 207 5.98 -6.86 9.12
C GLY A 207 5.08 -7.43 10.21
N GLU A 208 5.59 -7.63 11.43
CA GLU A 208 4.82 -8.09 12.59
C GLU A 208 3.78 -7.05 13.06
N LYS A 209 3.97 -5.77 12.73
CA LYS A 209 3.03 -4.68 13.05
C LYS A 209 1.91 -4.54 12.03
N TRP A 210 1.87 -5.38 10.99
CA TRP A 210 0.90 -5.30 9.91
C TRP A 210 -0.55 -5.34 10.44
N GLU A 211 -0.87 -6.31 11.30
CA GLU A 211 -2.22 -6.49 11.83
C GLU A 211 -2.66 -5.27 12.65
N GLU A 212 -1.76 -4.72 13.47
CA GLU A 212 -2.03 -3.50 14.26
C GLU A 212 -2.29 -2.29 13.36
N LEU A 213 -1.46 -2.10 12.33
CA LEU A 213 -1.50 -0.91 11.48
C LEU A 213 -2.58 -0.96 10.40
N SER A 214 -2.99 -2.16 9.96
CA SER A 214 -3.98 -2.34 8.91
C SER A 214 -5.40 -2.59 9.43
N ALA A 215 -5.57 -3.02 10.69
CA ALA A 215 -6.87 -3.41 11.24
C ALA A 215 -7.97 -2.37 11.04
N ASN A 216 -7.68 -1.11 11.38
CA ASN A 216 -8.66 -0.02 11.23
C ASN A 216 -9.07 0.18 9.76
N VAL A 217 -8.11 0.16 8.85
CA VAL A 217 -8.37 0.38 7.42
C VAL A 217 -9.17 -0.78 6.83
N ILE A 218 -8.85 -2.02 7.22
CA ILE A 218 -9.57 -3.23 6.77
C ILE A 218 -11.01 -3.25 7.33
N GLU A 219 -11.21 -2.86 8.59
CA GLU A 219 -12.53 -2.82 9.22
C GLU A 219 -13.44 -1.78 8.58
N ASN A 220 -12.87 -0.62 8.26
CA ASN A 220 -13.60 0.52 7.66
C ASN A 220 -13.71 0.44 6.13
N PHE A 221 -13.13 -0.58 5.50
CA PHE A 221 -13.18 -0.80 4.05
C PHE A 221 -14.58 -1.08 3.51
#